data_AF-A0A2S1R0P7-F1
#
_entry.id   AF-A0A2S1R0P7-F1
#
_cell.length_a   1.000
_cell.length_b   1.000
_cell.length_c   1.000
_cell.angle_alpha   90.00
_cell.angle_beta   90.00
_cell.angle_gamma   90.00
#
_symmetry.space_group_name_H-M   'P 1'
#
loop_
_entity.id
_entity.type
_entity.pdbx_description
1 polymer ?
#
loop_
_entity_poly.entity_id
_entity_poly.type
_entity_poly.pdbx_seq_one_letter_code
_entity_poly.pdbx_strand_id
1 'polypeptide(L)'
;MLLPLISLIIVSCKSDAEIAASYQWKWGEGFRVGDWIQFSDKMEDSGYYLDTDTIYKNSLPIALMQSTSFHYDCYIMIITSLDGKEKGIYFEKGDAKPTD
;
A
#
# COMPACT_ATOMS: atom_id res chain seq x y z
N MET A 1 -14.20 -44.94 16.14
CA MET A 1 -14.68 -43.73 15.43
C MET A 1 -13.56 -42.70 15.47
N LEU A 2 -12.86 -42.47 14.36
CA LEU A 2 -11.91 -41.36 14.24
C LEU A 2 -12.60 -40.22 13.51
N LEU A 3 -12.70 -39.05 14.14
CA LEU A 3 -13.05 -37.80 13.47
C LEU A 3 -11.80 -37.26 12.77
N PRO A 4 -11.84 -36.94 11.47
CA PRO A 4 -10.70 -36.31 10.82
C PRO A 4 -10.59 -34.86 11.32
N LEU A 5 -9.42 -34.50 11.86
CA LEU A 5 -9.05 -33.12 12.14
C LEU A 5 -8.95 -32.40 10.78
N ILE A 6 -9.95 -31.60 10.44
CA ILE A 6 -9.88 -30.69 9.30
C ILE A 6 -9.01 -29.52 9.75
N SER A 7 -7.71 -29.55 9.41
CA SER A 7 -6.85 -28.37 9.49
C SER A 7 -7.36 -27.33 8.50
N LEU A 8 -8.14 -26.38 8.99
CA LEU A 8 -8.56 -25.21 8.24
C LEU A 8 -7.34 -24.29 8.08
N ILE A 9 -6.67 -24.37 6.92
CA ILE A 9 -5.67 -23.37 6.54
C ILE A 9 -6.44 -22.08 6.25
N ILE A 10 -6.47 -21.17 7.22
CA ILE A 10 -6.98 -19.82 7.02
C ILE A 10 -5.90 -19.06 6.26
N VAL A 11 -5.98 -19.05 4.92
CA VAL A 11 -5.21 -18.11 4.12
C VAL A 11 -5.81 -16.73 4.37
N SER A 12 -5.16 -15.94 5.23
CA SER A 12 -5.53 -14.54 5.44
C SER A 12 -5.26 -13.77 4.15
N CYS A 13 -6.29 -13.57 3.33
CA CYS A 13 -6.22 -12.68 2.18
C CYS A 13 -6.34 -11.25 2.71
N LYS A 14 -5.23 -10.50 2.69
CA LYS A 14 -5.27 -9.06 2.96
C LYS A 14 -5.83 -8.35 1.72
N SER A 15 -6.68 -7.36 1.94
CA SER A 15 -7.13 -6.43 0.91
C SER A 15 -5.99 -5.48 0.49
N ASP A 16 -6.13 -4.85 -0.68
CA ASP A 16 -5.18 -3.85 -1.15
C ASP A 16 -5.03 -2.69 -0.16
N ALA A 17 -6.13 -2.26 0.46
CA ALA A 17 -6.12 -1.19 1.45
C ALA A 17 -5.33 -1.57 2.72
N GLU A 18 -5.50 -2.80 3.19
CA GLU A 18 -4.73 -3.33 4.32
C GLU A 18 -3.24 -3.47 4.00
N ILE A 19 -2.89 -3.86 2.78
CA ILE A 19 -1.50 -3.90 2.30
C ILE A 19 -0.95 -2.48 2.27
N ALA A 20 -1.64 -1.54 1.63
CA ALA A 20 -1.24 -0.14 1.55
C ALA A 20 -0.97 0.50 2.93
N ALA A 21 -1.83 0.26 3.91
CA ALA A 21 -1.65 0.77 5.28
C ALA A 21 -0.54 0.06 6.07
N SER A 22 -0.18 -1.19 5.70
CA SER A 22 0.84 -1.98 6.41
C SER A 22 2.29 -1.58 6.08
N TYR A 23 2.50 -0.83 5.00
CA TYR A 23 3.83 -0.58 4.44
C TYR A 23 4.13 0.91 4.25
N GLN A 24 5.42 1.20 4.02
CA GLN A 24 5.88 2.52 3.57
C GLN A 24 6.13 2.47 2.07
N TRP A 25 5.79 3.54 1.37
CA TRP A 25 5.77 3.60 -0.09
C TRP A 25 6.65 4.71 -0.60
N LYS A 26 7.31 4.47 -1.73
CA LYS A 26 8.10 5.49 -2.43
C LYS A 26 7.79 5.52 -3.89
N TRP A 27 7.73 6.71 -4.44
CA TRP A 27 7.52 6.91 -5.86
C TRP A 27 8.71 6.38 -6.70
N GLY A 28 8.38 5.74 -7.82
CA GLY A 28 9.35 5.07 -8.69
C GLY A 28 10.21 5.98 -9.55
N GLU A 29 9.77 7.20 -9.88
CA GLU A 29 10.45 8.05 -10.88
C GLU A 29 11.42 9.08 -10.27
N GLY A 30 11.64 9.08 -8.95
CA GLY A 30 12.59 10.01 -8.34
C GLY A 30 12.81 9.78 -6.85
N PHE A 31 14.07 9.86 -6.42
CA PHE A 31 14.46 9.68 -5.02
C PHE A 31 14.88 11.00 -4.40
N ARG A 32 14.11 11.54 -3.44
CA ARG A 32 14.63 12.47 -2.42
C ARG A 32 14.60 11.79 -1.05
N VAL A 33 15.57 12.14 -0.20
CA VAL A 33 15.65 11.63 1.16
C VAL A 33 14.43 12.16 1.94
N GLY A 34 13.62 11.26 2.49
CA GLY A 34 12.42 11.60 3.26
C GLY A 34 11.09 11.44 2.53
N ASP A 35 11.08 11.05 1.25
CA ASP A 35 9.85 10.93 0.43
C ASP A 35 9.04 9.63 0.67
N TRP A 36 9.21 8.98 1.83
CA TRP A 36 8.43 7.78 2.15
C TRP A 36 7.05 8.20 2.64
N ILE A 37 6.01 7.67 1.99
CA ILE A 37 4.62 7.87 2.36
C ILE A 37 4.19 6.66 3.18
N GLN A 38 3.61 6.91 4.35
CA GLN A 38 2.90 5.89 5.12
C GLN A 38 1.46 6.36 5.27
N PHE A 39 0.51 5.48 4.99
CA PHE A 39 -0.90 5.77 5.18
C PHE A 39 -1.30 5.43 6.62
N SER A 40 -1.97 6.36 7.29
CA SER A 40 -2.62 6.07 8.56
C SER A 40 -3.91 5.27 8.32
N ASP A 41 -4.26 4.40 9.27
CA ASP A 41 -5.55 3.72 9.34
C ASP A 41 -6.65 4.62 9.92
N LYS A 42 -6.29 5.85 10.33
CA LYS A 42 -7.17 6.84 10.92
C LYS A 42 -7.13 8.13 10.12
N MET A 43 -8.28 8.80 10.10
CA MET A 43 -8.39 10.15 9.59
C MET A 43 -7.56 11.08 10.49
N GLU A 44 -6.42 11.54 9.98
CA GLU A 44 -5.54 12.49 10.66
C GLU A 44 -5.59 13.86 9.96
N ASP A 45 -5.75 14.92 10.74
CA ASP A 45 -5.77 16.32 10.25
C ASP A 45 -4.42 16.75 9.63
N SER A 46 -3.38 15.94 9.79
CA SER A 46 -2.08 16.10 9.15
C SER A 46 -1.55 14.75 8.65
N GLY A 47 -1.28 14.64 7.35
CA GLY A 47 -0.68 13.44 6.78
C GLY A 47 -1.54 12.79 5.71
N TYR A 48 -1.18 11.57 5.34
CA TYR A 48 -1.90 10.77 4.35
C TYR A 48 -2.66 9.65 5.05
N TYR A 49 -3.93 9.45 4.68
CA TYR A 49 -4.70 8.28 5.11
C TYR A 49 -5.43 7.68 3.91
N LEU A 50 -5.74 6.40 4.02
CA LEU A 50 -6.44 5.64 3.00
C LEU A 50 -7.78 5.18 3.56
N ASP A 51 -8.88 5.54 2.89
CA ASP A 51 -10.20 4.97 3.15
C ASP A 51 -10.64 4.20 1.91
N THR A 52 -10.72 2.88 2.05
CA THR A 52 -10.96 1.94 0.95
C THR A 52 -9.93 2.12 -0.17
N ASP A 53 -10.26 2.81 -1.25
CA ASP A 53 -9.39 3.09 -2.39
C ASP A 53 -8.99 4.57 -2.46
N THR A 54 -9.56 5.44 -1.64
CA THR A 54 -9.37 6.88 -1.75
C THR A 54 -8.27 7.34 -0.81
N ILE A 55 -7.28 8.02 -1.37
CA ILE A 55 -6.17 8.63 -0.63
C ILE A 55 -6.55 10.05 -0.30
N TYR A 56 -6.42 10.38 0.98
CA TYR A 56 -6.67 11.71 1.51
C TYR A 56 -5.39 12.34 2.02
N LYS A 57 -5.34 13.67 1.99
CA LYS A 57 -4.36 14.49 2.69
C LYS A 57 -5.08 15.61 3.41
N ASN A 58 -4.93 15.70 4.73
CA ASN A 58 -5.61 16.69 5.57
C ASN A 58 -7.14 16.72 5.27
N SER A 59 -7.76 15.53 5.24
CA SER A 59 -9.20 15.36 4.98
C SER A 59 -9.68 15.70 3.56
N LEU A 60 -8.78 16.06 2.64
CA LEU A 60 -9.10 16.28 1.23
C LEU A 60 -8.74 15.05 0.40
N PRO A 61 -9.64 14.50 -0.43
CA PRO A 61 -9.28 13.44 -1.36
C PRO A 61 -8.31 14.01 -2.40
N ILE A 62 -7.24 13.28 -2.70
CA ILE A 62 -6.20 13.74 -3.63
C ILE A 62 -5.86 12.72 -4.71
N ALA A 63 -6.16 11.43 -4.49
CA ALA A 63 -5.87 10.36 -5.43
C ALA A 63 -6.68 9.09 -5.12
N LEU A 64 -6.62 8.11 -6.02
CA LEU A 64 -7.17 6.77 -5.86
C LEU A 64 -6.04 5.74 -5.91
N MET A 65 -5.96 4.87 -4.91
CA MET A 65 -5.21 3.62 -4.95
C MET A 65 -5.97 2.63 -5.84
N GLN A 66 -5.35 2.21 -6.95
CA GLN A 66 -5.98 1.30 -7.89
C GLN A 66 -5.76 -0.16 -7.52
N SER A 67 -4.54 -0.50 -7.09
CA SER A 67 -4.17 -1.87 -6.74
C SER A 67 -2.86 -1.95 -5.97
N THR A 68 -2.70 -3.07 -5.26
CA THR A 68 -1.39 -3.56 -4.82
C THR A 68 -1.07 -4.89 -5.49
N SER A 69 0.21 -5.19 -5.66
CA SER A 69 0.66 -6.47 -6.21
C SER A 69 2.03 -6.83 -5.66
N PHE A 70 2.29 -8.12 -5.44
CA PHE A 70 3.59 -8.58 -4.96
C PHE A 70 4.43 -9.11 -6.12
N HIS A 71 5.62 -8.53 -6.32
CA HIS A 71 6.55 -8.90 -7.39
C HIS A 71 7.99 -8.87 -6.88
N TYR A 72 8.74 -9.96 -7.10
CA TYR A 72 10.18 -10.05 -6.75
C TYR A 72 10.49 -9.59 -5.31
N ASP A 73 9.75 -10.13 -4.33
CA ASP A 73 9.90 -9.81 -2.90
C ASP A 73 9.62 -8.36 -2.50
N CYS A 74 8.79 -7.66 -3.28
CA CYS A 74 8.40 -6.28 -3.04
C CYS A 74 6.93 -6.06 -3.42
N TYR A 75 6.17 -5.35 -2.58
CA TYR A 75 4.87 -4.83 -3.00
C TYR A 75 5.02 -3.61 -3.90
N ILE A 76 4.21 -3.58 -4.96
CA ILE A 76 4.04 -2.46 -5.87
C ILE A 76 2.62 -1.95 -5.71
N MET A 77 2.46 -0.64 -5.56
CA MET A 77 1.18 0.04 -5.49
C MET A 77 1.03 0.98 -6.68
N ILE A 78 -0.17 1.00 -7.25
CA ILE A 78 -0.55 1.91 -8.32
C ILE A 78 -1.50 2.96 -7.74
N ILE A 79 -1.15 4.23 -7.92
CA ILE A 79 -2.00 5.37 -7.55
C ILE A 79 -2.33 6.16 -8.81
N THR A 80 -3.57 6.60 -8.93
CA THR A 80 -4.05 7.46 -10.01
C THR A 80 -4.60 8.76 -9.43
N SER A 81 -4.36 9.87 -10.10
CA SER A 81 -5.04 11.15 -9.85
C SER A 81 -6.58 11.00 -9.90
N LEU A 82 -7.29 11.86 -9.16
CA LEU A 82 -8.77 11.82 -9.11
C LEU A 82 -9.44 12.01 -10.48
N ASP A 83 -8.79 12.72 -11.41
CA ASP A 83 -9.30 12.92 -12.77
C ASP A 83 -8.89 11.80 -13.75
N GLY A 84 -8.15 10.81 -13.27
CA GLY A 84 -7.74 9.64 -14.04
C GLY A 84 -6.57 9.86 -15.01
N LYS A 85 -6.00 11.07 -15.09
CA LYS A 85 -5.03 11.40 -16.15
C LYS A 85 -3.60 11.05 -15.81
N GLU A 86 -3.23 11.19 -14.54
CA GLU A 86 -1.91 10.88 -14.03
C GLU A 86 -1.92 9.57 -13.25
N LYS A 87 -0.90 8.75 -13.47
CA LYS A 87 -0.67 7.48 -12.79
C LYS A 87 0.76 7.45 -12.24
N GLY A 88 0.89 7.08 -10.97
CA GLY A 88 2.16 6.86 -10.30
C GLY A 88 2.33 5.40 -9.89
N ILE A 89 3.56 4.92 -9.98
CA ILE A 89 3.98 3.61 -9.48
C ILE A 89 4.80 3.82 -8.22
N TYR A 90 4.44 3.10 -7.17
CA TYR A 90 5.06 3.18 -5.86
C TYR A 90 5.58 1.81 -5.44
N PHE A 91 6.77 1.79 -4.85
CA PHE A 91 7.42 0.59 -4.36
C PHE A 91 7.42 0.60 -2.84
N GLU A 92 7.14 -0.57 -2.26
CA GLU A 92 7.32 -0.83 -0.85
C GLU A 92 8.77 -0.52 -0.44
N LYS A 93 8.92 0.07 0.74
CA LYS A 93 10.20 0.11 1.45
C LYS A 93 10.59 -1.30 1.87
N GLY A 94 11.29 -2.00 0.98
CA GLY A 94 12.00 -3.21 1.37
C GLY A 94 13.01 -2.88 2.48
N ASP A 95 13.26 -3.84 3.38
CA ASP A 95 14.53 -3.88 4.10
C ASP A 95 15.62 -4.03 3.05
N ALA A 96 16.24 -2.92 2.66
CA ALA A 96 17.36 -2.97 1.73
C ALA A 96 18.44 -3.87 2.35
N LYS A 97 18.71 -5.03 1.75
CA LYS A 97 20.10 -5.37 1.54
C LYS A 97 20.52 -4.73 0.22
N PRO A 98 21.42 -3.74 0.24
CA PRO A 98 22.27 -3.52 -0.92
C PRO A 98 23.10 -4.80 -1.07
N THR A 99 22.96 -5.48 -2.20
CA THR A 99 23.99 -6.41 -2.66
C THR A 99 24.79 -5.70 -3.73
N ASP A 100 26.10 -5.70 -3.53
CA ASP A 100 27.14 -4.96 -4.25
C ASP A 100 27.12 -5.10 -5.78
#